data_AF-A0A558FFK6-F1
#
_entry.id   AF-A0A558FFK6-F1
#
_cell.length_a   1.000
_cell.length_b   1.000
_cell.length_c   1.000
_cell.angle_alpha   90.00
_cell.angle_beta   90.00
_cell.angle_gamma   90.00
#
_symmetry.space_group_name_H-M   'P 1'
#
loop_
_entity.id
_entity.type
_entity.pdbx_description
1 polymer ?
#
loop_
_entity_poly.entity_id
_entity_poly.type
_entity_poly.pdbx_seq_one_letter_code
_entity_poly.pdbx_strand_id
1 'polypeptide(L)'
;AVIGTFVLGLGDQVGDTAPQASFSFDYDGAQEITITHESGDSIASDELSVVIPSDLSSPVISKNDGSDDSMNAGDTIVVDLDTGETLDDGDEVRLVWTSESGSNSATLQTYTH
;
A
#
# COMPACT_ATOMS: atom_id res chain seq x y z
N ALA A 1 -10.16 -45.37 17.46
CA ALA A 1 -8.82 -44.84 17.82
C ALA A 1 -8.20 -44.23 16.58
N VAL A 2 -7.71 -42.99 16.71
CA VAL A 2 -6.80 -42.17 15.86
C VAL A 2 -6.94 -42.24 14.33
N ILE A 3 -7.09 -41.07 13.69
CA ILE A 3 -6.15 -40.55 12.66
C ILE A 3 -6.17 -39.02 12.80
N GLY A 4 -5.02 -38.46 13.16
CA GLY A 4 -4.79 -37.01 13.19
C GLY A 4 -4.67 -36.48 11.78
N THR A 5 -5.25 -35.30 11.52
CA THR A 5 -4.98 -34.56 10.30
C THR A 5 -3.77 -33.68 10.53
N PHE A 6 -2.68 -34.06 9.89
CA PHE A 6 -1.54 -33.20 9.64
C PHE A 6 -2.00 -32.14 8.64
N VAL A 7 -1.91 -30.87 9.00
CA VAL A 7 -1.61 -29.83 8.01
C VAL A 7 -0.36 -29.13 8.50
N LEU A 8 0.77 -29.78 8.20
CA LEU A 8 2.07 -29.13 8.16
C LEU A 8 2.07 -28.26 6.89
N GLY A 9 1.46 -27.09 6.96
CA GLY A 9 1.70 -26.03 5.97
C GLY A 9 3.02 -25.33 6.26
N LEU A 10 4.12 -26.08 6.41
CA LEU A 10 5.48 -25.54 6.49
C LEU A 10 6.17 -25.88 5.17
N GLY A 11 5.86 -25.10 4.14
CA GLY A 11 6.46 -25.33 2.84
C GLY A 11 5.82 -24.54 1.72
N ASP A 12 5.63 -23.22 1.89
CA ASP A 12 5.78 -22.27 0.77
C ASP A 12 5.87 -20.80 1.21
N GLN A 13 6.71 -20.47 2.19
CA GLN A 13 7.01 -19.06 2.45
C GLN A 13 8.50 -18.87 2.69
N VAL A 14 9.29 -19.30 1.72
CA VAL A 14 10.70 -18.91 1.63
C VAL A 14 10.82 -18.07 0.37
N GLY A 15 10.43 -16.80 0.51
CA GLY A 15 10.44 -15.78 -0.54
C GLY A 15 9.59 -14.59 -0.08
N ASP A 16 10.26 -13.60 0.51
CA ASP A 16 9.77 -12.27 0.92
C ASP A 16 8.29 -12.20 1.31
N THR A 17 7.96 -12.51 2.56
CA THR A 17 6.63 -12.23 3.12
C THR A 17 6.38 -10.73 3.09
N ALA A 18 5.21 -10.31 2.59
CA ALA A 18 4.83 -8.90 2.60
C ALA A 18 4.86 -8.32 4.03
N PRO A 19 5.32 -7.06 4.18
CA PRO A 19 5.41 -6.41 5.48
C PRO A 19 4.04 -6.33 6.15
N GLN A 20 4.03 -6.42 7.48
CA GLN A 20 2.82 -6.25 8.29
C GLN A 20 2.77 -4.81 8.81
N ALA A 21 2.04 -3.98 8.09
CA ALA A 21 1.82 -2.57 8.42
C ALA A 21 0.36 -2.18 8.24
N SER A 22 -0.07 -1.15 8.95
CA SER A 22 -1.39 -0.55 8.87
C SER A 22 -1.28 0.85 8.31
N PHE A 23 -2.18 1.20 7.39
CA PHE A 23 -2.25 2.52 6.81
C PHE A 23 -3.62 3.15 7.08
N SER A 24 -3.68 4.47 6.99
CA SER A 24 -4.94 5.21 6.92
C SER A 24 -4.97 6.00 5.62
N PHE A 25 -6.17 6.25 5.11
CA PHE A 25 -6.40 7.03 3.90
C PHE A 25 -7.33 8.18 4.27
N ASP A 26 -6.93 9.39 3.92
CA ASP A 26 -7.72 10.60 4.08
C ASP A 26 -7.84 11.26 2.71
N TYR A 27 -9.06 11.25 2.16
CA TYR A 27 -9.38 11.90 0.89
C TYR A 27 -10.11 13.21 1.19
N ASP A 28 -9.63 14.32 0.63
CA ASP A 28 -10.18 15.65 0.88
C ASP A 28 -11.55 15.89 0.23
N GLY A 29 -12.05 14.93 -0.56
CA GLY A 29 -13.27 15.04 -1.34
C GLY A 29 -13.07 15.78 -2.67
N ALA A 30 -11.82 16.05 -3.05
CA ALA A 30 -11.45 16.74 -4.27
C ALA A 30 -10.26 16.05 -4.95
N GLN A 31 -9.03 16.50 -4.71
CA GLN A 31 -7.89 16.13 -5.56
C GLN A 31 -6.76 15.48 -4.76
N GLU A 32 -6.83 15.47 -3.43
CA GLU A 32 -5.73 15.03 -2.58
C GLU A 32 -6.13 13.81 -1.76
N ILE A 33 -5.33 12.75 -1.85
CA ILE A 33 -5.40 11.58 -0.97
C ILE A 33 -4.12 11.51 -0.17
N THR A 34 -4.24 11.61 1.15
CA THR A 34 -3.13 11.40 2.09
C THR A 34 -3.20 9.98 2.66
N ILE A 35 -2.16 9.20 2.41
CA ILE A 35 -1.97 7.86 2.98
C ILE A 35 -0.97 7.97 4.13
N THR A 36 -1.36 7.62 5.36
CA THR A 36 -0.47 7.67 6.53
C THR A 36 -0.07 6.26 6.95
N HIS A 37 1.21 6.03 7.20
CA HIS A 37 1.67 4.80 7.83
C HIS A 37 1.39 4.89 9.34
N GLU A 38 0.42 4.11 9.84
CA GLU A 38 -0.04 4.21 11.23
C GLU A 38 0.84 3.43 12.19
N SER A 39 1.23 2.22 11.80
CA SER A 39 2.01 1.29 12.63
C SER A 39 2.48 0.08 11.85
N GLY A 40 3.49 -0.62 12.36
CA GLY A 40 3.94 -1.92 11.86
C GLY A 40 5.40 -1.91 11.43
N ASP A 41 5.72 -2.79 10.48
CA ASP A 41 7.05 -2.91 9.90
C ASP A 41 7.42 -1.62 9.15
N SER A 42 8.67 -1.19 9.29
CA SER A 42 9.27 -0.18 8.42
C SER A 42 9.46 -0.78 7.02
N ILE A 43 9.09 -0.02 5.99
CA ILE A 43 9.10 -0.46 4.58
C ILE A 43 9.97 0.50 3.79
N ALA A 44 10.79 0.01 2.87
CA ALA A 44 11.55 0.87 1.97
C ALA A 44 10.57 1.64 1.06
N SER A 45 10.75 2.94 0.94
CA SER A 45 9.80 3.78 0.22
C SER A 45 9.66 3.38 -1.23
N ASP A 46 10.74 2.99 -1.89
CA ASP A 46 10.75 2.54 -3.29
C ASP A 46 10.01 1.21 -3.53
N GLU A 47 9.77 0.42 -2.49
CA GLU A 47 8.98 -0.81 -2.58
C GLU A 47 7.46 -0.54 -2.58
N LEU A 48 7.04 0.68 -2.25
CA LEU A 48 5.64 1.07 -2.20
C LEU A 48 5.21 1.81 -3.46
N SER A 49 4.04 1.45 -3.96
CA SER A 49 3.39 2.10 -5.10
C SER A 49 1.92 2.31 -4.81
N VAL A 50 1.35 3.39 -5.33
CA VAL A 50 -0.09 3.65 -5.26
C VAL A 50 -0.70 3.36 -6.60
N VAL A 51 -1.76 2.56 -6.62
CA VAL A 51 -2.58 2.27 -7.78
C VAL A 51 -3.90 3.01 -7.61
N ILE A 52 -4.24 3.84 -8.58
CA ILE A 52 -5.49 4.61 -8.64
C ILE A 52 -6.37 4.08 -9.79
N PRO A 53 -7.66 4.49 -9.89
CA PRO A 53 -8.52 4.16 -11.03
C PRO A 53 -7.89 4.49 -12.38
N SER A 54 -8.14 3.64 -13.39
CA SER A 54 -7.45 3.69 -14.69
C SER A 54 -7.96 4.78 -15.65
N ASP A 55 -9.13 5.34 -15.35
CA ASP A 55 -9.77 6.41 -16.10
C ASP A 55 -9.33 7.81 -15.64
N LEU A 56 -8.68 7.90 -14.47
CA LEU A 56 -7.97 9.08 -14.04
C LEU A 56 -6.61 9.20 -14.75
N SER A 57 -6.15 10.43 -14.89
CA SER A 57 -4.81 10.71 -15.37
C SER A 57 -3.74 10.26 -14.38
N SER A 58 -2.47 10.21 -14.80
CA SER A 58 -1.37 9.83 -13.90
C SER A 58 -1.17 10.91 -12.83
N PRO A 59 -1.40 10.59 -11.54
CA PRO A 59 -1.32 11.57 -10.46
C PRO A 59 0.14 11.89 -10.14
N VAL A 60 0.36 12.99 -9.44
CA VAL A 60 1.64 13.24 -8.79
C VAL A 60 1.64 12.50 -7.45
N ILE A 61 2.64 11.65 -7.22
CA ILE A 61 2.78 10.91 -5.96
C ILE A 61 4.04 11.40 -5.25
N SER A 62 3.85 11.92 -4.04
CA SER A 62 4.93 12.44 -3.18
C SER A 62 5.01 11.59 -1.91
N LYS A 63 6.18 11.00 -1.63
CA LYS A 63 6.43 10.24 -0.40
C LYS A 63 7.21 11.12 0.58
N ASN A 64 6.68 11.26 1.79
CA ASN A 64 7.26 12.03 2.89
C ASN A 64 7.77 11.06 3.96
N ASP A 65 8.89 10.41 3.66
CA ASP A 65 9.48 9.26 4.37
C ASP A 65 10.74 9.64 5.18
N GLY A 66 10.91 10.92 5.48
CA GLY A 66 12.06 11.39 6.23
C GLY A 66 13.34 11.50 5.41
N SER A 67 14.44 10.90 5.87
CA SER A 67 15.78 11.03 5.25
C SER A 67 16.51 9.69 5.15
N ASP A 68 15.84 8.60 5.53
CA ASP A 68 16.32 7.23 5.57
C ASP A 68 15.67 6.35 4.50
N ASP A 69 14.95 6.97 3.55
CA ASP A 69 14.29 6.32 2.41
C ASP A 69 13.32 5.19 2.85
N SER A 70 12.72 5.34 4.03
CA SER A 70 11.84 4.34 4.63
C SER A 70 10.56 4.96 5.19
N MET A 71 9.44 4.34 4.84
CA MET A 71 8.14 4.65 5.44
C MET A 71 8.05 4.04 6.84
N ASN A 72 8.06 4.90 7.86
CA ASN A 72 7.86 4.59 9.26
C ASN A 72 6.51 5.12 9.76
N ALA A 73 6.12 4.73 10.98
CA ALA A 73 4.87 5.22 11.56
C ALA A 73 4.88 6.75 11.69
N GLY A 74 3.87 7.41 11.13
CA GLY A 74 3.72 8.86 11.03
C GLY A 74 4.11 9.45 9.67
N ASP A 75 4.81 8.70 8.82
CA ASP A 75 5.18 9.14 7.47
C ASP A 75 3.99 9.05 6.52
N THR A 76 3.99 9.87 5.46
CA THR A 76 2.85 10.00 4.55
C THR A 76 3.21 9.82 3.09
N ILE A 77 2.24 9.35 2.30
CA ILE A 77 2.25 9.39 0.83
C ILE A 77 1.08 10.26 0.41
N VAL A 78 1.38 11.33 -0.33
CA VAL A 78 0.37 12.23 -0.88
C VAL A 78 0.19 11.92 -2.36
N VAL A 79 -1.07 11.73 -2.76
CA VAL A 79 -1.48 11.53 -4.15
C VAL A 79 -2.29 12.74 -4.57
N ASP A 80 -1.75 13.51 -5.49
CA ASP A 80 -2.40 14.66 -6.11
C ASP A 80 -2.96 14.24 -7.48
N LEU A 81 -4.29 14.18 -7.58
CA LEU A 81 -5.00 13.99 -8.84
C LEU A 81 -4.84 15.23 -9.74
N ASP A 82 -5.00 15.05 -11.06
CA ASP A 82 -4.89 16.18 -11.98
C ASP A 82 -6.05 17.17 -11.82
N THR A 83 -5.85 18.39 -12.32
CA THR A 83 -6.76 19.50 -12.10
C THR A 83 -8.16 19.18 -12.64
N GLY A 84 -9.13 19.14 -11.73
CA GLY A 84 -10.53 18.87 -12.06
C GLY A 84 -10.91 17.39 -12.08
N GLU A 85 -9.99 16.49 -11.71
CA GLU A 85 -10.28 15.09 -11.43
C GLU A 85 -10.61 14.88 -9.95
N THR A 86 -11.50 13.93 -9.68
CA THR A 86 -11.92 13.51 -8.34
C THR A 86 -12.15 11.99 -8.37
N LEU A 87 -12.16 11.35 -7.20
CA LEU A 87 -12.68 9.99 -7.10
C LEU A 87 -14.21 10.00 -7.25
N ASP A 88 -14.74 9.04 -7.99
CA ASP A 88 -16.17 8.73 -8.06
C ASP A 88 -16.56 7.71 -6.97
N ASP A 89 -17.85 7.67 -6.58
CA ASP A 89 -18.36 6.70 -5.62
C ASP A 89 -18.05 5.26 -6.06
N GLY A 90 -17.34 4.52 -5.21
CA GLY A 90 -16.93 3.14 -5.47
C GLY A 90 -15.54 2.99 -6.11
N ASP A 91 -14.84 4.08 -6.41
CA ASP A 91 -13.45 4.03 -6.88
C ASP A 91 -12.52 3.46 -5.81
N GLU A 92 -11.53 2.68 -6.25
CA GLU A 92 -10.55 2.05 -5.37
C GLU A 92 -9.16 2.62 -5.54
N VAL A 93 -8.55 3.02 -4.43
CA VAL A 93 -7.14 3.40 -4.33
C VAL A 93 -6.42 2.34 -3.51
N ARG A 94 -5.31 1.82 -4.03
CA ARG A 94 -4.60 0.69 -3.44
C ARG A 94 -3.15 1.03 -3.17
N LEU A 95 -2.70 0.73 -1.96
CA LEU A 95 -1.28 0.74 -1.61
C LEU A 95 -0.71 -0.67 -1.85
N VAL A 96 0.27 -0.76 -2.73
CA VAL A 96 0.88 -2.02 -3.18
C VAL A 96 2.36 -2.01 -2.82
N TRP A 97 2.78 -3.06 -2.11
CA TRP A 97 4.19 -3.38 -1.88
C TRP A 97 4.69 -4.35 -2.96
N THR A 98 5.91 -4.11 -3.43
CA THR A 98 6.66 -5.01 -4.31
C THR A 98 8.03 -5.23 -3.68
N SER A 99 8.44 -6.50 -3.53
CA SER A 99 9.76 -6.80 -2.96
C SER A 99 10.88 -6.19 -3.81
N GLU A 100 12.02 -5.91 -3.19
CA GLU A 100 13.22 -5.38 -3.88
C GLU A 100 13.58 -6.19 -5.14
N SER A 101 13.41 -7.51 -5.10
CA SER A 101 13.69 -8.40 -6.23
C SER A 101 12.63 -8.35 -7.35
N GLY A 102 11.51 -7.65 -7.12
CA GLY A 102 10.33 -7.64 -7.99
C GLY A 102 9.60 -8.97 -8.08
N SER A 103 10.01 -9.97 -7.30
CA SER A 103 9.53 -11.35 -7.43
C SER A 103 8.25 -11.60 -6.63
N ASN A 104 7.94 -10.75 -5.65
CA ASN A 104 6.71 -10.81 -4.89
C ASN A 104 6.04 -9.43 -4.80
N SER A 105 4.72 -9.42 -4.70
CA SER A 105 3.96 -8.20 -4.45
C SER A 105 2.70 -8.51 -3.67
N ALA A 106 2.22 -7.54 -2.90
CA ALA A 106 0.99 -7.64 -2.14
C ALA A 106 0.29 -6.28 -2.08
N THR A 107 -1.04 -6.30 -2.11
CA THR A 107 -1.83 -5.13 -1.70
C THR A 107 -1.85 -5.08 -0.18
N LEU A 108 -1.28 -4.01 0.39
CA LEU A 108 -1.26 -3.82 1.82
C LEU A 108 -2.59 -3.26 2.32
N GLN A 109 -3.18 -2.34 1.55
CA GLN A 109 -4.46 -1.74 1.89
C GLN A 109 -5.20 -1.24 0.65
N THR A 110 -6.54 -1.30 0.72
CA THR A 110 -7.46 -0.71 -0.25
C THR A 110 -8.32 0.32 0.46
N TYR A 111 -8.47 1.48 -0.17
CA TYR A 111 -9.46 2.49 0.15
C TYR A 111 -10.51 2.50 -0.95
N THR A 112 -11.79 2.58 -0.57
CA THR A 112 -12.92 2.73 -1.49
C THR A 112 -13.60 4.05 -1.16
N HIS A 113 -13.77 4.91 -2.16
CA HIS A 113 -14.49 6.18 -2.00
C HIS A 113 -15.99 5.96 -1.80
#